data_AF-A0A969JGQ9-F1
#
_entry.id   AF-A0A969JGQ9-F1
#
_cell.length_a   1.000
_cell.length_b   1.000
_cell.length_c   1.000
_cell.angle_alpha   90.00
_cell.angle_beta   90.00
_cell.angle_gamma   90.00
#
_symmetry.space_group_name_H-M   'P 1'
#
loop_
_entity.id
_entity.type
_entity.pdbx_description
1 polymer ?
#
loop_
_entity_poly.entity_id
_entity_poly.type
_entity_poly.pdbx_seq_one_letter_code
_entity_poly.pdbx_strand_id
1 'polypeptide(L)'
;EVKIDGGLVNVCAPYEATLTSTSAGATGQTWSISPRTGWKYINGTNQNSPVARVRFEKNGEYTLKIKINTVCGDREADLTQKIIVKSKPEVDMDTLIGSCRPFTIAPTATVKNDGDLPLTYEWTIAGGSITSSSNQAPGNIVFTDLGKFPVTFKAKNSCGVDSVTRYLEVRDKITVFFPH
;
A
#
# COMPACT_ATOMS: atom_id res chain seq x y z
N GLU A 1 -23.61 8.18 -22.11
CA GLU A 1 -22.21 7.82 -21.80
C GLU A 1 -22.11 7.47 -20.32
N VAL A 2 -21.21 6.57 -19.95
CA VAL A 2 -20.89 6.31 -18.53
C VAL A 2 -19.82 7.31 -18.16
N LYS A 3 -20.06 8.07 -17.10
CA LYS A 3 -19.05 8.94 -16.52
C LYS A 3 -18.76 8.44 -15.11
N ILE A 4 -17.55 7.92 -14.93
CA ILE A 4 -16.92 7.85 -13.61
C ILE A 4 -16.37 9.25 -13.35
N ASP A 5 -16.62 9.81 -12.17
CA ASP A 5 -16.02 11.09 -11.79
C ASP A 5 -14.51 11.10 -12.10
N GLY A 6 -14.09 12.07 -12.91
CA GLY A 6 -12.68 12.36 -13.20
C GLY A 6 -11.98 11.55 -14.31
N GLY A 7 -12.56 10.47 -14.85
CA GLY A 7 -11.91 9.67 -15.91
C GLY A 7 -10.54 9.07 -15.52
N LEU A 8 -10.22 9.07 -14.22
CA LEU A 8 -8.92 8.65 -13.70
C LEU A 8 -8.84 7.12 -13.68
N VAL A 9 -7.82 6.60 -14.38
CA VAL A 9 -7.58 5.15 -14.53
C VAL A 9 -6.62 4.62 -13.45
N ASN A 10 -5.85 5.48 -12.79
CA ASN A 10 -4.87 5.09 -11.76
C ASN A 10 -5.09 5.89 -10.48
N VAL A 11 -5.47 5.21 -9.40
CA VAL A 11 -5.81 5.83 -8.11
C VAL A 11 -5.24 5.01 -6.95
N CYS A 12 -5.22 5.59 -5.75
CA CYS A 12 -4.68 4.95 -4.55
C CYS A 12 -5.79 4.54 -3.59
N ALA A 13 -5.71 3.34 -3.01
CA ALA A 13 -6.62 2.88 -1.98
C ALA A 13 -6.39 3.61 -0.64
N PRO A 14 -7.47 3.91 0.11
CA PRO A 14 -8.87 3.78 -0.29
C PRO A 14 -9.27 4.90 -1.29
N TYR A 15 -10.05 4.54 -2.31
CA TYR A 15 -10.56 5.49 -3.31
C TYR A 15 -12.08 5.47 -3.37
N GLU A 16 -12.71 6.64 -3.36
CA GLU A 16 -14.16 6.77 -3.55
C GLU A 16 -14.49 7.27 -4.96
N ALA A 17 -15.38 6.56 -5.63
CA ALA A 17 -15.82 6.88 -6.97
C ALA A 17 -17.33 7.13 -7.01
N THR A 18 -17.72 8.12 -7.80
CA THR A 18 -19.10 8.37 -8.20
C THR A 18 -19.33 7.79 -9.59
N LEU A 19 -20.31 6.89 -9.71
CA LEU A 19 -20.74 6.31 -10.97
C LEU A 19 -22.04 6.98 -11.41
N THR A 20 -22.04 7.57 -12.60
CA THR A 20 -23.21 8.23 -13.17
C THR A 20 -23.49 7.71 -14.57
N SER A 21 -24.78 7.52 -14.87
CA SER A 21 -25.26 7.28 -16.22
C SER A 21 -25.98 8.52 -16.73
N THR A 22 -25.69 8.92 -17.97
CA THR A 22 -26.37 10.04 -18.64
C THR A 22 -27.40 9.58 -19.69
N SER A 23 -27.85 8.33 -19.65
CA SER A 23 -28.80 7.80 -20.63
C SER A 23 -30.21 8.38 -20.46
N ALA A 24 -30.66 9.18 -21.43
CA ALA A 24 -32.05 9.61 -21.53
C ALA A 24 -32.95 8.44 -21.98
N GLY A 25 -34.14 8.31 -21.38
CA GLY A 25 -35.12 7.27 -21.75
C GLY A 25 -34.88 5.87 -21.17
N ALA A 26 -33.95 5.73 -20.22
CA ALA A 26 -33.73 4.49 -19.50
C ALA A 26 -34.88 4.20 -18.52
N THR A 27 -35.40 2.97 -18.52
CA THR A 27 -36.39 2.49 -17.55
C THR A 27 -35.76 1.77 -16.36
N GLY A 28 -34.47 1.44 -16.46
CA GLY A 28 -33.68 0.86 -15.39
C GLY A 28 -32.21 0.76 -15.77
N GLN A 29 -31.36 0.56 -14.77
CA GLN A 29 -29.93 0.30 -14.98
C GLN A 29 -29.37 -0.64 -13.92
N THR A 30 -28.29 -1.31 -14.24
CA THR A 30 -27.57 -2.18 -13.30
C THR A 30 -26.07 -2.02 -13.50
N TRP A 31 -25.38 -1.59 -12.46
CA TRP A 31 -23.93 -1.54 -12.37
C TRP A 31 -23.38 -2.93 -12.02
N SER A 32 -22.26 -3.29 -12.63
CA SER A 32 -21.48 -4.45 -12.23
C SER A 32 -20.00 -4.11 -12.18
N ILE A 33 -19.32 -4.60 -11.15
CA ILE A 33 -17.89 -4.38 -10.93
C ILE A 33 -17.24 -5.74 -10.72
N SER A 34 -16.17 -6.00 -11.47
CA SER A 34 -15.35 -7.21 -11.36
C SER A 34 -13.92 -6.85 -10.99
N PRO A 35 -13.26 -7.54 -10.04
CA PRO A 35 -13.79 -8.65 -9.24
C PRO A 35 -14.85 -8.20 -8.23
N ARG A 36 -15.61 -9.15 -7.66
CA ARG A 36 -16.68 -8.87 -6.67
C ARG A 36 -16.18 -8.48 -5.27
N THR A 37 -14.87 -8.49 -5.06
CA THR A 37 -14.22 -8.24 -3.76
C THR A 37 -13.26 -7.07 -3.86
N GLY A 38 -12.99 -6.40 -2.74
CA GLY A 38 -12.03 -5.28 -2.69
C GLY A 38 -12.65 -3.90 -2.86
N TRP A 39 -13.97 -3.84 -2.99
CA TRP A 39 -14.77 -2.61 -3.01
C TRP A 39 -16.12 -2.84 -2.33
N LYS A 40 -16.82 -1.74 -2.03
CA LYS A 40 -18.21 -1.78 -1.52
C LYS A 40 -19.00 -0.56 -1.99
N TYR A 41 -20.32 -0.71 -2.10
CA TYR A 41 -21.20 0.44 -2.18
C TYR A 41 -21.23 1.16 -0.84
N ILE A 42 -21.26 2.49 -0.90
CA ILE A 42 -21.33 3.37 0.28
C ILE A 42 -22.54 4.30 0.16
N ASN A 43 -22.84 5.02 1.26
CA ASN A 43 -23.91 6.01 1.34
C ASN A 43 -25.30 5.46 0.94
N GLY A 44 -25.57 4.19 1.26
CA GLY A 44 -26.86 3.54 0.98
C GLY A 44 -27.13 3.26 -0.51
N THR A 45 -26.16 3.50 -1.40
CA THR A 45 -26.31 3.19 -2.83
C THR A 45 -26.15 1.70 -3.11
N ASN A 46 -26.56 1.26 -4.30
CA ASN A 46 -26.45 -0.12 -4.77
C ASN A 46 -26.34 -0.17 -6.30
N GLN A 47 -26.27 -1.38 -6.84
CA GLN A 47 -26.14 -1.65 -8.28
C GLN A 47 -27.24 -1.05 -9.16
N ASN A 48 -28.43 -0.77 -8.64
CA ASN A 48 -29.54 -0.19 -9.40
C ASN A 48 -29.68 1.32 -9.20
N SER A 49 -28.79 1.94 -8.41
CA SER A 49 -28.87 3.37 -8.11
C SER A 49 -28.56 4.21 -9.36
N PRO A 50 -29.39 5.23 -9.69
CA PRO A 50 -29.13 6.19 -10.77
C PRO A 50 -27.73 6.79 -10.70
N VAL A 51 -27.33 7.09 -9.46
CA VAL A 51 -26.01 7.57 -9.07
C VAL A 51 -25.50 6.64 -7.99
N ALA A 52 -24.48 5.84 -8.30
CA ALA A 52 -23.89 4.91 -7.32
C ALA A 52 -22.61 5.49 -6.72
N ARG A 53 -22.34 5.21 -5.45
CA ARG A 53 -21.12 5.60 -4.73
C ARG A 53 -20.40 4.34 -4.31
N VAL A 54 -19.14 4.22 -4.72
CA VAL A 54 -18.33 3.02 -4.49
C VAL A 54 -17.04 3.41 -3.79
N ARG A 55 -16.64 2.66 -2.76
CA ARG A 55 -15.31 2.76 -2.15
C ARG A 55 -14.50 1.52 -2.51
N PHE A 56 -13.38 1.71 -3.20
CA PHE A 56 -12.36 0.69 -3.44
C PHE A 56 -11.40 0.68 -2.25
N GLU A 57 -11.29 -0.46 -1.57
CA GLU A 57 -10.51 -0.62 -0.33
C GLU A 57 -9.21 -1.40 -0.55
N LYS A 58 -9.17 -2.23 -1.59
CA LYS A 58 -7.99 -3.02 -1.96
C LYS A 58 -7.45 -2.60 -3.30
N ASN A 59 -6.14 -2.68 -3.44
CA ASN A 59 -5.48 -2.58 -4.73
C ASN A 59 -5.94 -3.70 -5.68
N GLY A 60 -5.86 -3.44 -6.98
CA GLY A 60 -6.27 -4.34 -8.03
C GLY A 60 -6.79 -3.60 -9.26
N GLU A 61 -6.93 -4.34 -10.35
CA GLU A 61 -7.63 -3.86 -11.54
C GLU A 61 -9.11 -4.20 -11.42
N TYR A 62 -9.96 -3.17 -11.46
CA TYR A 62 -11.41 -3.32 -11.46
C TYR A 62 -11.98 -2.92 -12.81
N THR A 63 -12.92 -3.72 -13.28
CA THR A 63 -13.68 -3.50 -14.50
C THR A 63 -15.11 -3.14 -14.11
N LEU A 64 -15.55 -1.94 -14.49
CA LEU A 64 -16.89 -1.45 -14.28
C LEU A 64 -17.69 -1.57 -15.57
N LYS A 65 -18.91 -2.11 -15.48
CA LYS A 65 -19.88 -2.18 -16.56
C LYS A 65 -21.24 -1.65 -16.10
N ILE A 66 -21.99 -1.06 -17.02
CA ILE A 66 -23.39 -0.73 -16.82
C ILE A 66 -24.25 -1.50 -17.82
N LYS A 67 -25.40 -2.01 -17.37
CA LYS A 67 -26.47 -2.48 -18.24
C LYS A 67 -27.62 -1.48 -18.13
N ILE A 68 -28.18 -1.04 -19.25
CA ILE A 68 -29.27 -0.05 -19.30
C ILE A 68 -30.46 -0.70 -20.01
N ASN A 69 -31.63 -0.63 -19.39
CA ASN A 69 -32.87 -1.14 -19.97
C ASN A 69 -33.64 0.02 -20.63
N THR A 70 -34.14 -0.17 -21.85
CA THR A 70 -34.96 0.82 -22.56
C THR A 70 -36.24 0.18 -23.07
N VAL A 71 -37.31 0.97 -23.19
CA VAL A 71 -38.60 0.52 -23.75
C VAL A 71 -38.52 0.06 -25.21
N CYS A 72 -37.44 0.40 -25.93
CA CYS A 72 -37.33 0.18 -27.37
C CYS A 72 -36.36 -0.95 -27.75
N GLY A 73 -36.20 -1.95 -26.87
CA GLY A 73 -35.34 -3.11 -27.10
C GLY A 73 -34.01 -3.02 -26.36
N ASP A 74 -33.49 -4.19 -26.00
CA ASP A 74 -32.30 -4.42 -25.18
C ASP A 74 -31.01 -3.97 -25.89
N ARG A 75 -30.81 -2.66 -26.06
CA ARG A 75 -29.49 -2.15 -26.37
C ARG A 75 -28.64 -2.21 -25.09
N GLU A 76 -27.96 -3.33 -24.92
CA GLU A 76 -26.84 -3.45 -24.00
C GLU A 76 -25.73 -2.49 -24.45
N ALA A 77 -25.70 -1.30 -23.85
CA ALA A 77 -24.55 -0.44 -23.94
C ALA A 77 -23.52 -0.93 -22.91
N ASP A 78 -22.71 -1.92 -23.31
CA ASP A 78 -21.58 -2.43 -22.53
C ASP A 78 -20.45 -1.39 -22.47
N LEU A 79 -20.67 -0.32 -21.73
CA LEU A 79 -19.64 0.64 -21.43
C LEU A 79 -18.76 0.05 -20.33
N THR A 80 -17.57 -0.35 -20.76
CA THR A 80 -16.56 -0.95 -19.88
C THR A 80 -15.50 0.10 -19.57
N GLN A 81 -15.31 0.39 -18.28
CA GLN A 81 -14.22 1.24 -17.81
C GLN A 81 -13.33 0.43 -16.87
N LYS A 82 -12.02 0.53 -17.07
CA LYS A 82 -11.03 -0.04 -16.18
C LYS A 82 -10.53 1.02 -15.20
N ILE A 83 -10.33 0.61 -13.96
CA ILE A 83 -9.65 1.39 -12.93
C ILE A 83 -8.60 0.51 -12.27
N ILE A 84 -7.40 1.03 -12.13
CA ILE A 84 -6.28 0.41 -11.44
C ILE A 84 -6.18 1.12 -10.10
N VAL A 85 -6.46 0.38 -9.03
CA VAL A 85 -6.30 0.85 -7.66
C VAL A 85 -4.97 0.33 -7.16
N LYS A 86 -4.10 1.23 -6.73
CA LYS A 86 -2.78 0.94 -6.18
C LYS A 86 -2.81 1.07 -4.65
N SER A 87 -1.83 0.50 -3.97
CA SER A 87 -1.64 0.60 -2.53
C SER A 87 -0.32 1.32 -2.24
N LYS A 88 -0.18 1.93 -1.06
CA LYS A 88 1.15 2.25 -0.52
C LYS A 88 1.94 0.94 -0.35
N PRO A 89 3.29 0.97 -0.30
CA PRO A 89 4.03 -0.26 0.00
C PRO A 89 3.68 -0.77 1.41
N GLU A 90 3.95 -2.04 1.64
CA GLU A 90 3.92 -2.69 2.95
C GLU A 90 5.36 -3.15 3.23
N VAL A 91 5.93 -2.67 4.34
CA VAL A 91 7.31 -2.98 4.70
C VAL A 91 7.36 -3.83 5.96
N ASP A 92 8.31 -4.76 6.00
CA ASP A 92 8.62 -5.51 7.21
C ASP A 92 10.14 -5.70 7.36
N MET A 93 10.55 -5.95 8.59
CA MET A 93 11.93 -6.16 8.99
C MET A 93 11.98 -7.22 10.09
N ASP A 94 12.90 -8.16 9.94
CA ASP A 94 13.14 -9.17 10.96
C ASP A 94 13.54 -8.53 12.30
N THR A 95 13.24 -9.21 13.39
CA THR A 95 13.69 -8.75 14.72
C THR A 95 15.21 -8.74 14.78
N LEU A 96 15.77 -7.62 15.23
CA LEU A 96 17.22 -7.50 15.40
C LEU A 96 17.65 -8.13 16.71
N ILE A 97 18.49 -9.16 16.62
CA ILE A 97 19.04 -9.84 17.80
C ILE A 97 20.34 -9.16 18.19
N GLY A 98 20.39 -8.71 19.44
CA GLY A 98 21.51 -8.01 20.05
C GLY A 98 22.70 -8.90 20.43
N SER A 99 23.87 -8.30 20.64
CA SER A 99 25.06 -8.99 21.15
C SER A 99 26.03 -8.02 21.83
N CYS A 100 27.21 -8.52 22.21
CA CYS A 100 28.25 -7.73 22.84
C CYS A 100 28.97 -6.82 21.83
N ARG A 101 29.29 -5.58 22.23
CA ARG A 101 30.12 -4.67 21.42
C ARG A 101 31.56 -5.20 21.22
N PRO A 102 32.23 -4.82 20.11
CA PRO A 102 31.63 -4.26 18.90
C PRO A 102 30.73 -5.31 18.24
N PHE A 103 29.54 -4.89 17.82
CA PHE A 103 28.58 -5.78 17.15
C PHE A 103 28.27 -5.27 15.75
N THR A 104 28.19 -6.19 14.79
CA THR A 104 27.92 -5.87 13.39
C THR A 104 26.63 -6.55 12.96
N ILE A 105 25.72 -5.79 12.35
CA ILE A 105 24.52 -6.31 11.71
C ILE A 105 24.51 -5.95 10.22
N ALA A 106 23.78 -6.72 9.43
CA ALA A 106 23.45 -6.40 8.04
C ALA A 106 21.92 -6.47 7.90
N PRO A 107 21.19 -5.42 8.32
CA PRO A 107 19.74 -5.48 8.36
C PRO A 107 19.17 -5.55 6.94
N THR A 108 18.14 -6.39 6.78
CA THR A 108 17.37 -6.52 5.55
C THR A 108 15.92 -6.16 5.85
N ALA A 109 15.21 -5.66 4.83
CA ALA A 109 13.79 -5.38 4.92
C ALA A 109 13.08 -5.90 3.66
N THR A 110 11.89 -6.44 3.84
CA THR A 110 11.02 -6.87 2.75
C THR A 110 10.06 -5.76 2.39
N VAL A 111 9.80 -5.58 1.09
CA VAL A 111 8.87 -4.57 0.58
C VAL A 111 7.89 -5.25 -0.36
N LYS A 112 6.61 -5.21 -0.01
CA LYS A 112 5.52 -5.57 -0.91
C LYS A 112 4.89 -4.29 -1.45
N ASN A 113 4.89 -4.13 -2.77
CA ASN A 113 4.51 -2.86 -3.41
C ASN A 113 3.49 -3.02 -4.54
N ASP A 114 2.99 -4.24 -4.74
CA ASP A 114 1.90 -4.56 -5.67
C ASP A 114 2.02 -3.91 -7.08
N GLY A 115 3.25 -3.72 -7.56
CA GLY A 115 3.55 -3.20 -8.90
C GLY A 115 3.65 -1.67 -9.05
N ASP A 116 3.49 -0.86 -8.00
CA ASP A 116 3.53 0.61 -8.12
C ASP A 116 4.94 1.20 -8.07
N LEU A 117 5.63 1.19 -9.22
CA LEU A 117 7.01 1.71 -9.35
C LEU A 117 7.04 3.19 -9.82
N PRO A 118 8.12 3.95 -9.51
CA PRO A 118 9.32 3.54 -8.78
C PRO A 118 9.17 3.55 -7.25
N LEU A 119 9.97 2.72 -6.57
CA LEU A 119 10.13 2.72 -5.12
C LEU A 119 11.31 3.58 -4.69
N THR A 120 11.17 4.24 -3.55
CA THR A 120 12.28 4.91 -2.84
C THR A 120 12.39 4.36 -1.43
N TYR A 121 13.62 4.28 -0.92
CA TYR A 121 13.94 3.71 0.38
C TYR A 121 14.65 4.73 1.27
N GLU A 122 14.43 4.62 2.57
CA GLU A 122 15.11 5.42 3.58
C GLU A 122 15.36 4.57 4.82
N TRP A 123 16.62 4.50 5.23
CA TRP A 123 17.04 3.95 6.52
C TRP A 123 17.41 5.08 7.47
N THR A 124 17.05 4.93 8.75
CA THR A 124 17.53 5.76 9.86
C THR A 124 18.02 4.83 10.96
N ILE A 125 19.31 4.90 11.29
CA ILE A 125 19.97 3.99 12.22
C ILE A 125 20.69 4.83 13.30
N ALA A 126 20.20 4.77 14.53
CA ALA A 126 20.86 5.47 15.64
C ALA A 126 22.09 4.67 16.11
N GLY A 127 23.22 5.33 16.37
CA GLY A 127 24.41 4.71 17.00
C GLY A 127 25.21 3.72 16.15
N GLY A 128 24.80 3.50 14.89
CA GLY A 128 25.55 2.67 13.94
C GLY A 128 26.60 3.46 13.16
N SER A 129 27.59 2.77 12.61
CA SER A 129 28.60 3.35 11.70
C SER A 129 28.02 3.94 10.42
N ILE A 130 26.82 3.48 10.03
CA ILE A 130 25.98 4.06 8.99
C ILE A 130 24.73 4.57 9.70
N THR A 131 24.44 5.87 9.60
CA THR A 131 23.29 6.48 10.28
C THR A 131 22.08 6.67 9.36
N SER A 132 22.29 6.67 8.05
CA SER A 132 21.24 6.74 7.03
C SER A 132 21.64 6.05 5.74
N SER A 133 20.67 5.54 4.98
CA SER A 133 20.91 4.98 3.65
C SER A 133 19.66 5.07 2.78
N SER A 134 19.84 5.22 1.47
CA SER A 134 18.76 5.13 0.46
C SER A 134 18.78 3.79 -0.30
N ASN A 135 19.70 2.89 0.03
CA ASN A 135 19.77 1.57 -0.58
C ASN A 135 18.75 0.64 0.09
N GLN A 136 18.21 -0.31 -0.67
CA GLN A 136 17.32 -1.33 -0.10
C GLN A 136 18.03 -2.15 0.99
N ALA A 137 19.32 -2.44 0.79
CA ALA A 137 20.21 -3.00 1.80
C ALA A 137 21.29 -1.95 2.16
N PRO A 138 21.37 -1.51 3.43
CA PRO A 138 22.32 -0.48 3.84
C PRO A 138 23.76 -1.03 3.99
N GLY A 139 23.94 -2.36 3.94
CA GLY A 139 25.23 -3.03 4.14
C GLY A 139 25.52 -3.35 5.61
N ASN A 140 26.79 -3.59 5.92
CA ASN A 140 27.24 -3.91 7.27
C ASN A 140 27.31 -2.64 8.13
N ILE A 141 26.65 -2.66 9.28
CA ILE A 141 26.59 -1.56 10.24
C ILE A 141 27.21 -2.02 11.55
N VAL A 142 28.22 -1.29 12.03
CA VAL A 142 28.95 -1.60 13.27
C VAL A 142 28.44 -0.71 14.40
N PHE A 143 28.25 -1.30 15.57
CA PHE A 143 27.87 -0.62 16.81
C PHE A 143 28.95 -0.85 17.87
N THR A 144 29.54 0.24 18.35
CA THR A 144 30.60 0.22 19.37
C THR A 144 30.12 0.66 20.75
N ASP A 145 28.97 1.32 20.79
CA ASP A 145 28.39 1.84 22.03
C ASP A 145 27.37 0.86 22.61
N LEU A 146 27.21 0.93 23.93
CA LEU A 146 26.21 0.16 24.65
C LEU A 146 24.86 0.87 24.55
N GLY A 147 23.78 0.10 24.47
CA GLY A 147 22.44 0.65 24.54
C GLY A 147 21.44 -0.02 23.61
N LYS A 148 20.25 0.57 23.56
CA LYS A 148 19.14 0.13 22.71
C LYS A 148 18.95 1.12 21.57
N PHE A 149 19.29 0.70 20.36
CA PHE A 149 19.33 1.55 19.17
C PHE A 149 18.12 1.31 18.28
N PRO A 150 17.29 2.33 17.99
CA PRO A 150 16.25 2.22 16.97
C PRO A 150 16.85 2.16 15.57
N VAL A 151 16.39 1.19 14.79
CA VAL A 151 16.67 1.01 13.37
C VAL A 151 15.35 1.09 12.63
N THR A 152 15.18 2.12 11.79
CA THR A 152 13.95 2.38 11.04
C THR A 152 14.21 2.23 9.56
N PHE A 153 13.30 1.55 8.87
CA PHE A 153 13.27 1.45 7.42
C PHE A 153 11.94 1.98 6.90
N LYS A 154 11.98 2.72 5.80
CA LYS A 154 10.81 3.22 5.08
C LYS A 154 10.91 2.87 3.61
N ALA A 155 9.76 2.58 3.01
CA ALA A 155 9.58 2.54 1.57
C ALA A 155 8.45 3.48 1.14
N LYS A 156 8.59 4.09 -0.03
CA LYS A 156 7.62 5.02 -0.61
C LYS A 156 7.37 4.74 -2.08
N ASN A 157 6.11 4.84 -2.49
CA ASN A 157 5.67 4.87 -3.88
C ASN A 157 4.75 6.09 -4.15
N SER A 158 4.01 6.08 -5.26
CA SER A 158 3.10 7.17 -5.62
C SER A 158 1.89 7.32 -4.69
N CYS A 159 1.49 6.23 -4.03
CA CYS A 159 0.34 6.16 -3.13
C CYS A 159 0.66 6.44 -1.66
N GLY A 160 1.91 6.35 -1.25
CA GLY A 160 2.30 6.74 0.11
C GLY A 160 3.58 6.10 0.61
N VAL A 161 3.72 6.14 1.93
CA VAL A 161 4.86 5.62 2.70
C VAL A 161 4.38 4.56 3.67
N ASP A 162 5.22 3.57 3.87
CA ASP A 162 5.14 2.66 5.01
C ASP A 162 6.51 2.54 5.69
N SER A 163 6.48 2.26 7.00
CA SER A 163 7.66 2.28 7.84
C SER A 163 7.63 1.21 8.91
N VAL A 164 8.79 0.62 9.19
CA VAL A 164 8.99 -0.34 10.27
C VAL A 164 10.21 0.05 11.10
N THR A 165 10.06 -0.05 12.42
CA THR A 165 11.15 0.18 13.38
C THR A 165 11.40 -1.09 14.19
N ARG A 166 12.68 -1.43 14.33
CA ARG A 166 13.18 -2.47 15.23
C ARG A 166 14.23 -1.88 16.15
N TYR A 167 14.50 -2.57 17.25
CA TYR A 167 15.49 -2.15 18.23
C TYR A 167 16.60 -3.17 18.31
N LEU A 168 17.84 -2.71 18.16
CA LEU A 168 19.02 -3.50 18.41
C LEU A 168 19.52 -3.21 19.83
N GLU A 169 19.74 -4.23 20.64
CA GLU A 169 20.34 -4.08 21.97
C GLU A 169 21.80 -4.51 21.96
N VAL A 170 22.72 -3.60 22.28
CA VAL A 170 24.16 -3.87 22.35
C VAL A 170 24.61 -3.85 23.80
N ARG A 171 25.25 -4.93 24.24
CA ARG A 171 25.69 -5.15 25.63
C ARG A 171 27.20 -5.22 25.73
N ASP A 172 27.73 -5.26 26.94
CA ASP A 172 29.16 -5.48 27.16
C ASP A 172 29.45 -6.96 27.39
N LYS A 173 30.69 -7.37 27.13
CA LYS A 173 31.15 -8.71 27.52
C LYS A 173 31.25 -8.77 29.04
N ILE A 174 30.88 -9.91 29.61
CA ILE A 174 31.13 -10.16 31.03
C ILE A 174 32.63 -10.37 31.21
N THR A 175 33.27 -9.56 32.05
CA THR A 175 34.65 -9.76 32.47
C THR A 175 34.66 -10.36 33.87
N VAL A 176 35.17 -11.59 34.01
CA VAL A 176 35.36 -12.24 35.30
C VAL A 176 36.78 -11.93 35.80
N PHE A 177 36.89 -11.33 36.98
CA PHE A 177 38.18 -11.12 37.65
C PHE A 177 38.35 -12.18 38.74
N PHE A 178 39.48 -12.91 38.73
CA PHE A 178 39.89 -13.74 39.85
C PHE A 178 40.78 -12.89 40.78
N PRO A 179 40.42 -12.70 42.06
CA PRO A 179 41.31 -12.05 43.03
C PRO A 179 42.54 -12.95 43.27
N HIS A 180 43.70 -12.32 43.33
CA HIS A 180 45.01 -12.96 43.49
C HIS A 180 45.27 -13.36 44.95
#